data_AF-A0A539DCM2-F1
#
_entry.id   AF-A0A539DCM2-F1
#
_cell.length_a   1.000
_cell.length_b   1.000
_cell.length_c   1.000
_cell.angle_alpha   90.00
_cell.angle_beta   90.00
_cell.angle_gamma   90.00
#
_symmetry.space_group_name_H-M   'P 1'
#
loop_
_entity.id
_entity.type
_entity.pdbx_description
1 polymer ?
#
loop_
_entity_poly.entity_id
_entity_poly.type
_entity_poly.pdbx_seq_one_letter_code
_entity_poly.pdbx_strand_id
1 'polypeptide(L)'
;MLSGVASLSTRKGGRLHRIAGTVFFASMLIAYAIGAGVAPFLTEGQRPNFVAGMMALYLLLSGWMTVRRPAKTAGVFEMAGLVIAVAVAGAGVLFMYMGAQSPTGTIDGSPPQAFILFAFAGTVAALGEINLLVRGGIDGAARVARHLWRMCFSLFIASGSFFLGQMQVQPKWMRESALPFVLALAPLAALVFWLVWVRLAGGRRIAARPAQ
;
A
#
# COMPACT_ATOMS: atom_id res chain seq x y z
N MET A 1 12.44 -2.75 -5.18
CA MET A 1 12.89 -2.90 -3.79
C MET A 1 14.13 -2.06 -3.49
N LEU A 2 15.27 -2.29 -4.16
CA LEU A 2 16.50 -1.50 -3.96
C LEU A 2 16.33 0.02 -4.17
N SER A 3 15.61 0.42 -5.21
CA SER A 3 15.25 1.82 -5.46
C SER A 3 14.35 2.43 -4.37
N GLY A 4 13.54 1.60 -3.70
CA GLY A 4 12.71 1.99 -2.55
C GLY A 4 13.57 2.33 -1.34
N VAL A 5 14.51 1.43 -0.99
CA VAL A 5 15.50 1.67 0.08
C VAL A 5 16.34 2.90 -0.23
N ALA A 6 16.85 3.04 -1.47
CA ALA A 6 17.62 4.21 -1.89
C ALA A 6 16.81 5.52 -1.78
N SER A 7 15.51 5.51 -2.08
CA SER A 7 14.67 6.69 -1.93
C SER A 7 14.45 7.09 -0.47
N LEU A 8 14.39 6.12 0.46
CA LEU A 8 14.27 6.38 1.90
C LEU A 8 15.57 6.91 2.52
N SER A 9 16.73 6.47 2.02
CA SER A 9 18.05 6.83 2.55
C SER A 9 18.66 8.09 1.95
N THR A 10 18.06 8.66 0.90
CA THR A 10 18.57 9.86 0.22
C THR A 10 17.88 11.15 0.69
N ARG A 11 18.59 12.28 0.58
CA ARG A 11 18.05 13.60 0.97
C ARG A 11 16.77 13.92 0.17
N LYS A 12 15.65 14.04 0.88
CA LYS A 12 14.31 14.31 0.30
C LYS A 12 14.36 15.58 -0.57
N GLY A 13 13.88 15.48 -1.81
CA GLY A 13 13.87 16.58 -2.80
C GLY A 13 15.13 16.70 -3.68
N GLY A 14 16.21 15.97 -3.38
CA GLY A 14 17.41 15.93 -4.23
C GLY A 14 17.20 15.23 -5.57
N ARG A 15 18.12 15.42 -6.52
CA ARG A 15 18.08 14.76 -7.85
C ARG A 15 18.09 13.22 -7.73
N LEU A 16 18.94 12.66 -6.85
CA LEU A 16 19.01 11.22 -6.61
C LEU A 16 17.72 10.66 -6.00
N HIS A 17 17.10 11.38 -5.06
CA HIS A 17 15.80 10.99 -4.48
C HIS A 17 14.69 10.96 -5.54
N ARG A 18 14.66 11.95 -6.45
CA ARG A 18 13.68 12.02 -7.55
C ARG A 18 13.87 10.90 -8.57
N ILE A 19 15.11 10.57 -8.93
CA ILE A 19 15.41 9.48 -9.86
C ILE A 19 15.06 8.13 -9.21
N ALA A 20 15.54 7.87 -7.99
CA ALA A 20 15.25 6.63 -7.26
C ALA A 20 13.74 6.45 -7.05
N GLY A 21 13.02 7.53 -6.69
CA GLY A 21 11.57 7.51 -6.53
C GLY A 21 10.82 7.24 -7.85
N THR A 22 11.30 7.78 -8.98
CA THR A 22 10.69 7.54 -10.29
C THR A 22 10.88 6.10 -10.75
N VAL A 23 12.11 5.57 -10.63
CA VAL A 23 12.41 4.17 -10.97
C VAL A 23 11.62 3.24 -10.07
N PHE A 24 11.57 3.52 -8.77
CA PHE A 24 10.76 2.76 -7.82
C PHE A 24 9.29 2.71 -8.23
N PHE A 25 8.69 3.87 -8.51
CA PHE A 25 7.29 3.95 -8.94
C PHE A 25 7.05 3.17 -10.24
N ALA A 26 7.90 3.34 -11.25
CA ALA A 26 7.75 2.64 -12.54
C ALA A 26 7.86 1.12 -12.38
N SER A 27 8.84 0.64 -11.61
CA SER A 27 8.98 -0.79 -11.34
C SER A 27 7.77 -1.36 -10.60
N MET A 28 7.26 -0.65 -9.58
CA MET A 28 6.07 -1.09 -8.84
C MET A 28 4.82 -1.08 -9.73
N LEU A 29 4.65 -0.05 -10.55
CA LEU A 29 3.52 0.08 -11.46
C LEU A 29 3.43 -1.12 -12.41
N ILE A 30 4.56 -1.48 -13.04
CA ILE A 30 4.63 -2.64 -13.94
C ILE A 30 4.33 -3.93 -13.18
N ALA A 31 4.97 -4.15 -12.02
CA ALA A 31 4.76 -5.36 -11.22
C ALA A 31 3.29 -5.55 -10.82
N TYR A 32 2.62 -4.47 -10.38
CA TYR A 32 1.22 -4.54 -9.98
C TYR A 32 0.26 -4.64 -11.15
N ALA A 33 0.55 -3.98 -12.27
CA ALA A 33 -0.24 -4.12 -13.48
C ALA A 33 -0.20 -5.57 -13.99
N ILE A 34 0.98 -6.22 -13.95
CA ILE A 34 1.10 -7.64 -14.28
C ILE A 34 0.35 -8.50 -13.26
N GLY A 35 0.59 -8.31 -11.96
CA GLY A 35 -0.06 -9.10 -10.92
C GLY A 35 -1.58 -9.02 -10.97
N ALA A 36 -2.12 -7.82 -11.18
CA ALA A 36 -3.56 -7.62 -11.28
C ALA A 36 -4.14 -7.97 -12.67
N GLY A 37 -3.36 -7.85 -13.73
CA GLY A 37 -3.82 -8.11 -15.10
C GLY A 37 -3.70 -9.57 -15.51
N VAL A 38 -2.77 -10.34 -14.93
CA VAL A 38 -2.47 -11.72 -15.34
C VAL A 38 -3.06 -12.74 -14.39
N ALA A 39 -3.11 -12.47 -13.08
CA ALA A 39 -3.57 -13.46 -12.08
C ALA A 39 -4.95 -14.08 -12.38
N PRO A 40 -5.96 -13.36 -12.89
CA PRO A 40 -7.26 -13.95 -13.24
C PRO A 40 -7.22 -14.96 -14.39
N PHE A 41 -6.17 -14.94 -15.22
CA PHE A 41 -6.03 -15.77 -16.41
C PHE A 41 -5.07 -16.95 -16.23
N LEU A 42 -4.50 -17.11 -15.03
CA LEU A 42 -3.67 -18.27 -14.71
C LEU A 42 -4.55 -19.50 -14.46
N THR A 43 -4.04 -20.67 -14.84
CA THR A 43 -4.73 -21.96 -14.69
C THR A 43 -4.88 -22.38 -13.23
N GLU A 44 -3.89 -22.03 -12.41
CA GLU A 44 -3.98 -22.14 -10.96
C GLU A 44 -4.77 -20.94 -10.42
N GLY A 45 -5.67 -21.19 -9.46
CA GLY A 45 -6.40 -20.12 -8.78
C GLY A 45 -5.41 -19.16 -8.11
N GLN A 46 -5.49 -17.87 -8.46
CA GLN A 46 -4.61 -16.82 -7.95
C GLN A 46 -5.42 -15.60 -7.46
N ARG A 47 -6.62 -15.84 -6.92
CA ARG A 47 -7.54 -14.79 -6.44
C ARG A 47 -6.91 -13.87 -5.40
N PRO A 48 -6.12 -14.36 -4.41
CA PRO A 48 -5.43 -13.49 -3.45
C PRO A 48 -4.46 -12.53 -4.13
N ASN A 49 -3.73 -13.01 -5.15
CA ASN A 49 -2.74 -12.22 -5.86
C ASN A 49 -3.38 -11.14 -6.74
N PHE A 50 -4.52 -11.44 -7.37
CA PHE A 50 -5.32 -10.45 -8.09
C PHE A 50 -5.74 -9.29 -7.17
N VAL A 51 -6.34 -9.61 -6.01
CA VAL A 51 -6.81 -8.61 -5.05
C VAL A 51 -5.66 -7.80 -4.46
N ALA A 52 -4.55 -8.46 -4.10
CA ALA A 52 -3.34 -7.80 -3.64
C ALA A 52 -2.77 -6.84 -4.69
N GLY A 53 -2.71 -7.27 -5.95
CA GLY A 53 -2.23 -6.46 -7.08
C GLY A 53 -3.11 -5.23 -7.32
N MET A 54 -4.44 -5.42 -7.37
CA MET A 54 -5.40 -4.31 -7.50
C MET A 54 -5.27 -3.30 -6.37
N MET A 55 -5.19 -3.78 -5.13
CA MET A 55 -5.02 -2.93 -3.97
C MET A 55 -3.70 -2.14 -4.02
N ALA A 56 -2.59 -2.83 -4.27
CA ALA A 56 -1.27 -2.21 -4.30
C ALA A 56 -1.14 -1.18 -5.44
N LEU A 57 -1.72 -1.47 -6.61
CA LEU A 57 -1.79 -0.57 -7.76
C LEU A 57 -2.59 0.69 -7.44
N TYR A 58 -3.80 0.51 -6.88
CA TYR A 58 -4.64 1.64 -6.48
C TYR A 58 -3.94 2.52 -5.44
N LEU A 59 -3.33 1.94 -4.41
CA LEU A 59 -2.59 2.70 -3.39
C LEU A 59 -1.38 3.42 -3.99
N LEU A 60 -0.63 2.77 -4.89
CA LEU A 60 0.51 3.39 -5.58
C LEU A 60 0.07 4.62 -6.39
N LEU A 61 -0.94 4.45 -7.24
CA LEU A 61 -1.45 5.51 -8.11
C LEU A 61 -2.05 6.65 -7.27
N SER A 62 -2.90 6.35 -6.31
CA SER A 62 -3.52 7.36 -5.45
C SER A 62 -2.52 8.07 -4.54
N GLY A 63 -1.49 7.37 -4.08
CA GLY A 63 -0.38 7.94 -3.30
C GLY A 63 0.45 8.91 -4.13
N TRP A 64 0.75 8.57 -5.37
CA TRP A 64 1.45 9.44 -6.32
C TRP A 64 0.62 10.67 -6.70
N MET A 65 -0.66 10.48 -7.01
CA MET A 65 -1.58 11.56 -7.35
C MET A 65 -1.78 12.54 -6.20
N THR A 66 -1.71 12.07 -4.95
CA THR A 66 -1.75 12.93 -3.76
C THR A 66 -0.67 14.00 -3.78
N VAL A 67 0.51 13.73 -4.38
CA VAL A 67 1.61 14.72 -4.45
C VAL A 67 1.57 15.54 -5.74
N ARG A 68 1.07 14.97 -6.84
CA ARG A 68 1.02 15.65 -8.15
C ARG A 68 -0.16 16.59 -8.34
N ARG A 69 -1.31 16.31 -7.73
CA ARG A 69 -2.50 17.16 -7.86
C ARG A 69 -2.43 18.39 -6.94
N PRO A 70 -3.06 19.52 -7.35
CA PRO A 70 -3.30 20.63 -6.45
C PRO A 70 -3.98 20.17 -5.17
N ALA A 71 -3.60 20.77 -4.03
CA ALA A 71 -4.29 20.52 -2.78
C ALA A 71 -5.78 20.90 -2.90
N LYS A 72 -6.62 20.33 -2.03
CA LYS A 72 -8.07 20.61 -2.00
C LYS A 72 -8.80 20.25 -3.31
N THR A 73 -8.43 19.12 -3.91
CA THR A 73 -9.15 18.55 -5.04
C THR A 73 -9.65 17.15 -4.67
N ALA A 74 -10.93 16.90 -4.91
CA ALA A 74 -11.56 15.58 -4.83
C ALA A 74 -12.55 15.45 -5.99
N GLY A 75 -12.69 14.24 -6.55
CA GLY A 75 -13.61 14.00 -7.65
C GLY A 75 -13.64 12.55 -8.12
N VAL A 76 -13.75 12.35 -9.44
CA VAL A 76 -13.95 11.04 -10.08
C VAL A 76 -12.86 10.02 -9.69
N PHE A 77 -11.64 10.47 -9.46
CA PHE A 77 -10.54 9.59 -9.09
C PHE A 77 -10.70 9.02 -7.67
N GLU A 78 -11.11 9.84 -6.72
CA GLU A 78 -11.42 9.41 -5.35
C GLU A 78 -12.64 8.49 -5.33
N MET A 79 -13.62 8.74 -6.20
CA MET A 79 -14.77 7.84 -6.37
C MET A 79 -14.37 6.48 -6.94
N ALA A 80 -13.53 6.44 -7.98
CA ALA A 80 -12.97 5.19 -8.50
C ALA A 80 -12.12 4.46 -7.44
N GLY A 81 -11.31 5.21 -6.68
CA GLY A 81 -10.55 4.68 -5.55
C GLY A 81 -11.44 4.08 -4.45
N LEU A 82 -12.58 4.72 -4.16
CA LEU A 82 -13.55 4.22 -3.20
C LEU A 82 -14.16 2.90 -3.65
N VAL A 83 -14.57 2.80 -4.92
CA VAL A 83 -15.11 1.55 -5.49
C VAL A 83 -14.09 0.43 -5.36
N ILE A 84 -12.82 0.67 -5.73
CA ILE A 84 -11.76 -0.32 -5.60
C ILE A 84 -11.53 -0.71 -4.14
N ALA A 85 -11.48 0.26 -3.22
CA ALA A 85 -11.23 0.01 -1.81
C ALA A 85 -12.35 -0.81 -1.15
N VAL A 86 -13.61 -0.53 -1.49
CA VAL A 86 -14.77 -1.31 -1.03
C VAL A 86 -14.76 -2.71 -1.63
N ALA A 87 -14.45 -2.84 -2.92
CA ALA A 87 -14.34 -4.15 -3.57
C ALA A 87 -13.23 -5.01 -2.93
N VAL A 88 -12.07 -4.42 -2.61
CA VAL A 88 -10.98 -5.11 -1.89
C VAL A 88 -11.40 -5.52 -0.49
N ALA A 89 -12.08 -4.64 0.26
CA ALA A 89 -12.56 -4.96 1.60
C ALA A 89 -13.58 -6.12 1.57
N GLY A 90 -14.54 -6.04 0.65
CA GLY A 90 -15.55 -7.07 0.42
C GLY A 90 -14.93 -8.39 -0.03
N ALA A 91 -13.95 -8.36 -0.93
CA ALA A 91 -13.20 -9.55 -1.35
C ALA A 91 -12.46 -10.20 -0.17
N GLY A 92 -11.85 -9.40 0.71
CA GLY A 92 -11.24 -9.90 1.94
C GLY A 92 -12.23 -10.66 2.82
N VAL A 93 -13.40 -10.08 3.10
CA VAL A 93 -14.46 -10.72 3.88
C VAL A 93 -14.99 -11.99 3.19
N LEU A 94 -15.23 -11.90 1.89
CA LEU A 94 -15.71 -13.03 1.09
C LEU A 94 -14.71 -14.19 1.10
N PHE A 95 -13.41 -13.92 0.91
CA PHE A 95 -12.39 -14.97 0.93
C PHE A 95 -12.18 -15.58 2.32
N MET A 96 -12.34 -14.80 3.40
CA MET A 96 -12.39 -15.36 4.76
C MET A 96 -13.52 -16.37 4.91
N TYR A 97 -14.72 -15.99 4.48
CA TYR A 97 -15.90 -16.86 4.53
C TYR A 97 -15.72 -18.11 3.67
N MET A 98 -15.32 -17.95 2.40
CA MET A 98 -15.10 -19.06 1.48
C MET A 98 -13.99 -20.01 1.96
N GLY A 99 -12.90 -19.48 2.52
CA GLY A 99 -11.81 -20.29 3.06
C GLY A 99 -12.22 -21.07 4.29
N ALA A 100 -13.05 -20.49 5.16
CA ALA A 100 -13.56 -21.19 6.35
C ALA A 100 -14.54 -22.32 6.01
N GLN A 101 -15.23 -22.22 4.87
CA GLN A 101 -16.17 -23.24 4.37
C GLN A 101 -15.51 -24.22 3.36
N SER A 102 -14.25 -23.98 3.00
CA SER A 102 -13.53 -24.81 2.04
C SER A 102 -13.14 -26.16 2.65
N PRO A 103 -13.24 -27.28 1.92
CA PRO A 103 -12.74 -28.58 2.39
C PRO A 103 -11.26 -28.56 2.76
N THR A 104 -10.47 -27.71 2.11
CA THR A 104 -9.03 -27.55 2.38
C THR A 104 -8.74 -26.49 3.44
N GLY A 105 -9.75 -25.81 3.98
CA GLY A 105 -9.60 -24.67 4.88
C GLY A 105 -8.86 -23.48 4.28
N THR A 106 -8.75 -23.42 2.94
CA THR A 106 -7.96 -22.40 2.22
C THR A 106 -8.65 -21.96 0.92
N ILE A 107 -8.25 -20.79 0.44
CA ILE A 107 -8.53 -20.29 -0.91
C ILE A 107 -7.21 -20.09 -1.61
N ASP A 108 -6.97 -20.85 -2.68
CA ASP A 108 -5.74 -20.76 -3.48
C ASP A 108 -4.48 -20.89 -2.62
N GLY A 109 -4.49 -21.83 -1.67
CA GLY A 109 -3.40 -22.08 -0.73
C GLY A 109 -3.28 -21.07 0.43
N SER A 110 -4.12 -20.03 0.46
CA SER A 110 -4.12 -19.02 1.50
C SER A 110 -5.18 -19.31 2.58
N PRO A 111 -4.81 -19.30 3.87
CA PRO A 111 -5.76 -19.52 4.96
C PRO A 111 -6.64 -18.27 5.19
N PRO A 112 -7.85 -18.41 5.78
CA PRO A 112 -8.77 -17.30 6.01
C PRO A 112 -8.12 -16.07 6.67
N GLN A 113 -7.26 -16.29 7.66
CA GLN A 113 -6.59 -15.23 8.42
C GLN A 113 -5.73 -14.32 7.54
N ALA A 114 -5.20 -14.83 6.42
CA ALA A 114 -4.42 -14.03 5.48
C ALA A 114 -5.24 -12.88 4.85
N PHE A 115 -6.56 -13.04 4.75
CA PHE A 115 -7.46 -12.07 4.11
C PHE A 115 -7.93 -10.94 5.04
N ILE A 116 -7.65 -11.03 6.34
CA ILE A 116 -7.88 -9.94 7.30
C ILE A 116 -7.18 -8.66 6.82
N LEU A 117 -6.00 -8.82 6.21
CA LEU A 117 -5.24 -7.71 5.64
C LEU A 117 -6.07 -6.91 4.62
N PHE A 118 -6.73 -7.60 3.69
CA PHE A 118 -7.51 -6.95 2.63
C PHE A 118 -8.77 -6.30 3.18
N ALA A 119 -9.46 -6.98 4.11
CA ALA A 119 -10.61 -6.41 4.80
C ALA A 119 -10.23 -5.13 5.54
N PHE A 120 -9.23 -5.19 6.43
CA PHE A 120 -8.79 -4.06 7.22
C PHE A 120 -8.30 -2.90 6.34
N ALA A 121 -7.36 -3.18 5.45
CA ALA A 121 -6.71 -2.12 4.69
C ALA A 121 -7.62 -1.55 3.60
N GLY A 122 -8.51 -2.38 3.02
CA GLY A 122 -9.56 -1.93 2.12
C GLY A 122 -10.52 -0.97 2.83
N THR A 123 -10.98 -1.31 4.05
CA THR A 123 -11.83 -0.43 4.87
C THR A 123 -11.13 0.88 5.21
N VAL A 124 -9.88 0.85 5.67
CA VAL A 124 -9.10 2.07 5.98
C VAL A 124 -8.94 2.94 4.73
N ALA A 125 -8.69 2.33 3.57
CA ALA A 125 -8.59 3.05 2.32
C ALA A 125 -9.93 3.68 1.91
N ALA A 126 -11.04 2.94 2.02
CA ALA A 126 -12.38 3.41 1.70
C ALA A 126 -12.79 4.60 2.59
N LEU A 127 -12.57 4.50 3.90
CA LEU A 127 -12.78 5.61 4.84
C LEU A 127 -11.93 6.84 4.47
N GLY A 128 -10.70 6.60 4.00
CA GLY A 128 -9.81 7.66 3.53
C GLY A 128 -10.30 8.35 2.23
N GLU A 129 -10.97 7.63 1.33
CA GLU A 129 -11.60 8.22 0.14
C GLU A 129 -12.88 8.97 0.49
N ILE A 130 -13.75 8.40 1.33
CA ILE A 130 -14.95 9.07 1.85
C ILE A 130 -14.57 10.38 2.53
N ASN A 131 -13.55 10.36 3.38
CA ASN A 131 -13.08 11.57 4.06
C ASN A 131 -12.66 12.67 3.07
N LEU A 132 -12.04 12.29 1.95
CA LEU A 132 -11.60 13.25 0.93
C LEU A 132 -12.77 13.83 0.15
N LEU A 133 -13.72 12.97 -0.24
CA LEU A 133 -14.94 13.35 -0.95
C LEU A 133 -15.80 14.29 -0.11
N VAL A 134 -15.99 13.98 1.18
CA VAL A 134 -16.77 14.83 2.11
C VAL A 134 -16.11 16.18 2.36
N ARG A 135 -14.77 16.23 2.45
CA ARG A 135 -14.03 17.48 2.75
C ARG A 135 -13.69 18.32 1.52
N GLY A 136 -13.94 17.82 0.31
CA GLY A 136 -13.50 18.48 -0.93
C GLY A 136 -11.98 18.50 -1.12
N GLY A 137 -11.24 17.63 -0.42
CA GLY A 137 -9.78 17.54 -0.45
C GLY A 137 -9.07 17.90 0.86
N ILE A 138 -7.74 17.73 0.88
CA ILE A 138 -6.89 17.94 2.06
C ILE A 138 -5.58 18.65 1.68
N ASP A 139 -4.91 19.21 2.68
CA ASP A 139 -3.62 19.89 2.54
C ASP A 139 -2.68 19.63 3.74
N GLY A 140 -1.43 20.11 3.65
CA GLY A 140 -0.46 20.13 4.73
C GLY A 140 -0.13 18.74 5.27
N ALA A 141 -0.16 18.60 6.60
CA ALA A 141 0.19 17.36 7.29
C ALA A 141 -0.73 16.19 6.91
N ALA A 142 -2.03 16.44 6.69
CA ALA A 142 -2.98 15.40 6.27
C ALA A 142 -2.65 14.86 4.88
N ARG A 143 -2.26 15.73 3.94
CA ARG A 143 -1.81 15.35 2.59
C ARG A 143 -0.54 14.49 2.64
N VAL A 144 0.42 14.86 3.49
CA VAL A 144 1.64 14.07 3.70
C VAL A 144 1.34 12.71 4.31
N ALA A 145 0.48 12.65 5.34
CA ALA A 145 0.05 11.40 5.94
C ALA A 145 -0.68 10.48 4.95
N ARG A 146 -1.54 11.05 4.10
CA ARG A 146 -2.26 10.34 3.02
C ARG A 146 -1.29 9.69 2.03
N HIS A 147 -0.29 10.45 1.59
CA HIS A 147 0.76 9.97 0.68
C HIS A 147 1.60 8.87 1.32
N LEU A 148 2.08 9.10 2.54
CA LEU A 148 2.94 8.16 3.26
C LEU A 148 2.23 6.83 3.50
N TRP A 149 1.00 6.85 4.00
CA TRP A 149 0.17 5.65 4.16
C TRP A 149 0.07 4.86 2.86
N ARG A 150 -0.33 5.52 1.77
CA ARG A 150 -0.54 4.86 0.48
C ARG A 150 0.72 4.24 -0.09
N MET A 151 1.84 4.98 -0.07
CA MET A 151 3.10 4.49 -0.62
C MET A 151 3.73 3.40 0.24
N CYS A 152 3.76 3.57 1.56
CA CYS A 152 4.33 2.56 2.46
C CYS A 152 3.48 1.28 2.50
N PHE A 153 2.15 1.40 2.47
CA PHE A 153 1.28 0.23 2.47
C PHE A 153 1.30 -0.51 1.13
N SER A 154 1.37 0.21 0.01
CA SER A 154 1.65 -0.40 -1.30
C SER A 154 2.98 -1.17 -1.26
N LEU A 155 4.04 -0.56 -0.73
CA LEU A 155 5.34 -1.21 -0.58
C LEU A 155 5.30 -2.42 0.37
N PHE A 156 4.51 -2.35 1.44
CA PHE A 156 4.26 -3.47 2.33
C PHE A 156 3.64 -4.65 1.58
N ILE A 157 2.62 -4.42 0.75
CA ILE A 157 2.01 -5.49 -0.05
C ILE A 157 3.05 -6.13 -0.98
N ALA A 158 3.83 -5.33 -1.72
CA ALA A 158 4.85 -5.87 -2.62
C ALA A 158 5.93 -6.68 -1.89
N SER A 159 6.42 -6.17 -0.76
CA SER A 159 7.47 -6.83 0.01
C SER A 159 6.93 -8.09 0.70
N GLY A 160 5.72 -8.05 1.24
CA GLY A 160 5.02 -9.22 1.75
C GLY A 160 4.83 -10.29 0.68
N SER A 161 4.35 -9.92 -0.51
CA SER A 161 4.20 -10.86 -1.64
C SER A 161 5.54 -11.47 -2.05
N PHE A 162 6.63 -10.70 -2.10
CA PHE A 162 7.93 -11.20 -2.53
C PHE A 162 8.64 -12.06 -1.47
N PHE A 163 8.67 -11.61 -0.22
CA PHE A 163 9.43 -12.27 0.84
C PHE A 163 8.64 -13.39 1.54
N LEU A 164 7.34 -13.22 1.73
CA LEU A 164 6.49 -14.19 2.43
C LEU A 164 5.63 -15.00 1.46
N GLY A 165 5.09 -14.36 0.41
CA GLY A 165 4.25 -15.03 -0.59
C GLY A 165 5.02 -15.86 -1.62
N GLN A 166 6.33 -15.64 -1.76
CA GLN A 166 7.20 -16.34 -2.72
C GLN A 166 8.43 -16.95 -2.04
N MET A 167 8.28 -17.53 -0.85
CA MET A 167 9.41 -18.10 -0.12
C MET A 167 10.20 -19.13 -0.95
N GLN A 168 9.56 -19.85 -1.87
CA GLN A 168 10.19 -20.84 -2.74
C GLN A 168 11.31 -20.28 -3.62
N VAL A 169 11.26 -18.99 -3.99
CA VAL A 169 12.32 -18.35 -4.81
C VAL A 169 13.46 -17.79 -3.96
N GLN A 170 13.31 -17.80 -2.62
CA GLN A 170 14.30 -17.26 -1.70
C GLN A 170 15.38 -18.30 -1.37
N PRO A 171 16.65 -17.88 -1.20
CA PRO A 171 17.73 -18.75 -0.76
C PRO A 171 17.40 -19.45 0.57
N LYS A 172 17.88 -20.68 0.77
CA LYS A 172 17.62 -21.45 2.00
C LYS A 172 18.01 -20.69 3.28
N TRP A 173 19.20 -20.08 3.28
CA TRP A 173 19.70 -19.28 4.41
C TRP A 173 18.78 -18.11 4.77
N MET A 174 18.06 -17.55 3.79
CA MET A 174 17.12 -16.45 4.03
C MET A 174 15.79 -16.97 4.55
N ARG A 175 15.25 -18.05 3.95
CA ARG A 175 13.98 -18.67 4.34
C ARG A 175 13.95 -19.12 5.79
N GLU A 176 15.05 -19.68 6.27
CA GLU A 176 15.15 -20.25 7.62
C GLU A 176 15.46 -19.17 8.69
N SER A 177 15.65 -17.93 8.27
CA SER A 177 15.93 -16.79 9.15
C SER A 177 14.69 -15.91 9.37
N ALA A 178 14.77 -14.98 10.33
CA ALA A 178 13.74 -13.94 10.52
C ALA A 178 13.78 -12.84 9.43
N LEU A 179 14.75 -12.86 8.53
CA LEU A 179 15.00 -11.77 7.58
C LEU A 179 13.81 -11.49 6.62
N PRO A 180 13.10 -12.49 6.05
CA PRO A 180 11.93 -12.26 5.22
C PRO A 180 10.84 -11.45 5.94
N PHE A 181 10.60 -11.73 7.21
CA PHE A 181 9.63 -11.00 8.02
C PHE A 181 10.06 -9.55 8.26
N VAL A 182 11.34 -9.34 8.59
CA VAL A 182 11.89 -7.99 8.77
C VAL A 182 11.74 -7.18 7.48
N LEU A 183 12.12 -7.74 6.33
CA LEU A 183 12.05 -7.06 5.04
C LEU A 183 10.61 -6.82 4.57
N ALA A 184 9.70 -7.76 4.84
CA ALA A 184 8.28 -7.61 4.56
C ALA A 184 7.63 -6.53 5.43
N LEU A 185 7.95 -6.46 6.73
CA LEU A 185 7.31 -5.55 7.68
C LEU A 185 7.98 -4.16 7.76
N ALA A 186 9.20 -4.00 7.26
CA ALA A 186 9.94 -2.74 7.28
C ALA A 186 9.15 -1.52 6.75
N PRO A 187 8.34 -1.61 5.67
CA PRO A 187 7.53 -0.49 5.20
C PRO A 187 6.48 -0.04 6.22
N LEU A 188 5.92 -0.96 7.03
CA LEU A 188 4.97 -0.62 8.09
C LEU A 188 5.67 0.05 9.27
N ALA A 189 6.87 -0.40 9.65
CA ALA A 189 7.67 0.27 10.67
C ALA A 189 8.00 1.71 10.24
N ALA A 190 8.43 1.90 8.99
CA ALA A 190 8.69 3.21 8.41
C ALA A 190 7.43 4.08 8.39
N LEU A 191 6.28 3.52 8.02
CA LEU A 191 4.99 4.20 8.03
C LEU A 191 4.66 4.75 9.42
N VAL A 192 4.73 3.92 10.46
CA VAL A 192 4.41 4.33 11.84
C VAL A 192 5.35 5.44 12.29
N PHE A 193 6.66 5.25 12.11
CA PHE A 193 7.68 6.24 12.46
C PHE A 193 7.40 7.60 11.80
N TRP A 194 7.21 7.61 10.48
CA TRP A 194 7.01 8.85 9.74
C TRP A 194 5.64 9.49 9.99
N LEU A 195 4.59 8.71 10.27
CA LEU A 195 3.29 9.24 10.67
C LEU A 195 3.35 9.95 12.02
N VAL A 196 4.03 9.35 13.00
CA VAL A 196 4.26 9.96 14.31
C VAL A 196 5.09 11.23 14.13
N TRP A 197 6.18 11.16 13.37
CA TRP A 197 7.04 12.32 13.09
C TRP A 197 6.27 13.47 12.43
N VAL A 198 5.47 13.21 11.41
CA VAL A 198 4.71 14.24 10.69
C VAL A 198 3.69 14.91 11.61
N ARG A 199 3.03 14.15 12.49
CA ARG A 199 2.10 14.72 13.48
C ARG A 199 2.82 15.62 14.49
N LEU A 200 3.94 15.15 15.04
CA LEU A 200 4.72 15.90 16.04
C LEU A 200 5.43 17.12 15.46
N ALA A 201 6.05 17.00 14.28
CA ALA A 201 6.75 18.10 13.61
C ALA A 201 5.78 19.10 12.96
N GLY A 202 4.62 18.62 12.48
CA GLY A 202 3.53 19.47 12.00
C GLY A 202 2.96 20.35 13.10
N GLY A 203 2.77 19.80 14.32
CA GLY A 203 2.36 20.57 15.49
C GLY A 203 3.37 21.67 15.87
N ARG A 204 4.67 21.37 15.79
CA ARG A 204 5.74 22.35 16.06
C ARG A 204 5.79 23.51 15.05
N ARG A 205 5.49 23.28 13.77
CA ARG A 205 5.46 24.36 12.76
C ARG A 205 4.23 25.25 12.85
N ILE A 206 3.11 24.74 13.36
CA ILE A 206 1.89 25.53 13.58
C ILE A 206 2.03 26.40 14.84
N ALA A 207 2.62 25.85 15.92
CA ALA A 207 2.92 26.62 17.14
C ALA A 207 3.96 27.74 16.94
N ALA A 208 4.78 27.67 15.88
CA ALA A 208 5.82 28.64 15.57
C ALA A 208 5.38 29.78 14.61
N ARG A 209 4.11 29.83 14.17
CA ARG A 209 3.59 31.00 13.44
C ARG A 209 3.06 32.01 14.48
N PRO A 210 3.69 33.19 14.64
CA PRO A 210 3.06 34.25 15.42
C PRO A 210 1.74 34.61 14.74
N ALA A 211 0.71 34.84 15.55
CA ALA A 211 -0.57 35.35 15.08
C ALA A 211 -0.31 36.64 14.29
N GLN A 212 -0.68 36.63 13.00
CA GLN A 212 -0.80 37.82 12.18
C GLN A 212 -2.28 38.03 11.91
#